data_AF-A0AAW4U776-F1
#
_entry.id   AF-A0AAW4U776-F1
#
_cell.length_a   1.000
_cell.length_b   1.000
_cell.length_c   1.000
_cell.angle_alpha   90.00
_cell.angle_beta   90.00
_cell.angle_gamma   90.00
#
_symmetry.space_group_name_H-M   'P 1'
#
loop_
_entity.id
_entity.type
_entity.pdbx_description
1 polymer ?
#
loop_
_entity_poly.entity_id
_entity_poly.type
_entity_poly.pdbx_seq_one_letter_code
_entity_poly.pdbx_strand_id
1 'polypeptide(L)'
;IAKFLHRHHSTIARELSRNKFENNYCSTSAHNNYLKRRKNSSHSSKYNDVFSNLISEKLHENWSPEQISNALLNDKLSFKTIYNWIYIGKLKGISLLQLDQKCKK
;
A
#
# COMPACT_ATOMS: atom_id res chain seq x y z
N ILE A 1 -4.16 -38.50 -4.65
CA ILE A 1 -4.52 -37.08 -4.36
C ILE A 1 -3.81 -36.10 -5.31
N ALA A 2 -2.47 -35.95 -5.28
CA ALA A 2 -1.79 -34.95 -6.12
C ALA A 2 -2.00 -35.13 -7.64
N LYS A 3 -1.84 -36.35 -8.16
CA LYS A 3 -2.10 -36.70 -9.58
C LYS A 3 -3.55 -36.44 -9.99
N PHE A 4 -4.50 -36.75 -9.11
CA PHE A 4 -5.94 -36.51 -9.32
C PHE A 4 -6.30 -35.02 -9.41
N LEU A 5 -5.61 -34.18 -8.64
CA LEU A 5 -5.79 -32.73 -8.66
C LEU A 5 -4.97 -32.03 -9.75
N HIS A 6 -4.25 -32.78 -10.59
CA HIS A 6 -3.30 -32.24 -11.57
C HIS A 6 -2.29 -31.24 -10.97
N ARG A 7 -1.82 -31.52 -9.74
CA ARG A 7 -0.82 -30.71 -9.04
C ARG A 7 0.42 -31.53 -8.71
N HIS A 8 1.55 -30.83 -8.60
CA HIS A 8 2.78 -31.46 -8.15
C HIS A 8 2.66 -31.89 -6.68
N HIS A 9 3.27 -33.03 -6.32
CA HIS A 9 3.20 -33.58 -4.97
C HIS A 9 3.71 -32.58 -3.91
N SER A 10 4.75 -31.79 -4.25
CA SER A 10 5.29 -30.77 -3.35
C SER A 10 4.31 -29.63 -3.07
N THR A 11 3.41 -29.32 -4.01
CA THR A 11 2.35 -28.32 -3.79
C THR A 11 1.39 -28.79 -2.71
N ILE A 12 0.96 -30.06 -2.77
CA ILE A 12 0.07 -30.65 -1.76
C ILE A 12 0.78 -30.75 -0.41
N ALA A 13 2.04 -31.20 -0.40
CA ALA A 13 2.83 -31.30 0.84
C ALA A 13 3.01 -29.94 1.53
N ARG A 14 3.36 -28.88 0.77
CA ARG A 14 3.49 -27.52 1.31
C ARG A 14 2.18 -26.97 1.82
N GLU A 15 1.06 -27.31 1.18
CA GLU A 15 -0.25 -26.87 1.66
C GLU A 15 -0.62 -27.56 2.98
N LEU A 16 -0.48 -28.88 3.04
CA LEU A 16 -0.75 -29.64 4.26
C LEU A 16 0.15 -29.17 5.42
N SER A 17 1.43 -28.87 5.16
CA SER A 17 2.33 -28.37 6.21
C SER A 17 1.95 -26.97 6.67
N ARG A 18 1.50 -26.09 5.77
CA ARG A 18 1.18 -24.69 6.06
C ARG A 18 -0.15 -24.51 6.79
N ASN A 19 -1.13 -25.37 6.53
CA ASN A 19 -2.48 -25.25 7.08
C ASN A 19 -2.88 -26.44 7.99
N LYS A 20 -1.88 -27.08 8.61
CA LYS A 20 -2.06 -28.13 9.62
C LYS A 20 -2.69 -27.54 10.89
N PHE A 21 -3.78 -28.12 11.36
CA PHE A 21 -4.42 -27.79 12.64
C PHE A 21 -4.66 -29.08 13.42
N GLU A 22 -4.08 -29.21 14.62
CA GLU A 22 -4.21 -30.40 15.48
C GLU A 22 -3.97 -31.73 14.74
N ASN A 23 -2.88 -31.80 13.98
CA ASN A 23 -2.53 -32.94 13.11
C ASN A 23 -3.47 -33.24 11.93
N ASN A 24 -4.54 -32.48 11.74
CA ASN A 24 -5.49 -32.66 10.66
C ASN A 24 -5.51 -31.46 9.69
N TYR A 25 -6.09 -31.68 8.52
CA TYR A 25 -6.36 -30.63 7.55
C TYR A 25 -7.80 -30.15 7.69
N CYS A 26 -7.97 -28.84 7.89
CA CYS A 26 -9.30 -28.20 7.90
C CYS A 26 -9.34 -27.10 6.83
N SER A 27 -10.21 -27.27 5.83
CA SER A 27 -10.35 -26.35 4.70
C SER A 27 -10.82 -24.97 5.14
N THR A 28 -11.75 -24.88 6.08
CA THR A 28 -12.24 -23.61 6.64
C THR A 28 -11.13 -22.82 7.32
N SER A 29 -10.31 -23.49 8.14
CA SER A 29 -9.15 -22.88 8.80
C SER A 29 -8.08 -22.45 7.78
N ALA A 30 -7.81 -23.27 6.77
CA ALA A 30 -6.88 -22.94 5.68
C ALA A 30 -7.31 -21.67 4.93
N HIS A 31 -8.60 -21.56 4.61
CA HIS A 31 -9.17 -20.39 3.95
C HIS A 31 -9.05 -19.13 4.82
N ASN A 32 -9.46 -19.21 6.09
CA ASN A 32 -9.34 -18.08 7.02
C ASN A 32 -7.89 -17.63 7.20
N ASN A 33 -6.94 -18.57 7.30
CA ASN A 33 -5.52 -18.27 7.37
C ASN A 33 -5.00 -17.62 6.08
N TYR A 34 -5.47 -18.07 4.91
CA TYR A 34 -5.18 -17.42 3.65
C TYR A 34 -5.68 -15.98 3.60
N LEU A 35 -6.93 -15.71 4.03
CA LEU A 35 -7.47 -14.36 4.08
C LEU A 35 -6.67 -13.44 5.01
N LYS A 36 -6.28 -13.93 6.19
CA LYS A 36 -5.40 -13.18 7.12
C LYS A 36 -4.05 -12.85 6.48
N ARG A 37 -3.39 -13.84 5.86
CA ARG A 37 -2.10 -13.63 5.17
C ARG A 37 -2.24 -12.66 4.01
N ARG A 38 -3.32 -12.76 3.23
CA ARG A 38 -3.60 -11.85 2.10
C ARG A 38 -3.79 -10.42 2.58
N LYS A 39 -4.55 -10.20 3.66
CA LYS A 39 -4.70 -8.89 4.30
C LYS A 39 -3.36 -8.30 4.74
N ASN A 40 -2.45 -9.13 5.24
CA ASN A 40 -1.13 -8.70 5.71
C ASN A 40 -0.06 -8.61 4.61
N SER A 41 -0.33 -9.17 3.41
CA SER A 41 0.60 -9.14 2.28
C SER A 41 0.62 -7.81 1.51
N SER A 42 -0.36 -6.93 1.75
CA SER A 42 -0.34 -5.59 1.17
C SER A 42 0.76 -4.74 1.82
N HIS A 43 1.46 -3.96 1.01
CA HIS A 43 2.43 -2.99 1.52
C HIS A 43 1.75 -2.03 2.49
N SER A 44 2.38 -1.77 3.65
CA SER A 44 1.84 -0.79 4.59
C SER A 44 1.76 0.58 3.91
N SER A 45 0.63 1.26 4.07
CA SER A 45 0.50 2.61 3.52
C SER A 45 1.48 3.53 4.25
N LYS A 46 2.30 4.28 3.50
CA LYS A 46 3.10 5.38 4.06
C LYS A 46 2.23 6.58 4.49
N TYR A 47 0.91 6.47 4.34
CA TYR A 47 -0.04 7.50 4.71
C TYR A 47 -0.08 7.66 6.23
N ASN A 48 0.16 8.89 6.68
CA ASN A 48 0.10 9.31 8.07
C ASN A 48 -0.61 10.66 8.07
N ASP A 49 -1.58 10.87 8.96
CA ASP A 49 -2.34 12.11 9.04
C ASP A 49 -1.42 13.32 9.31
N VAL A 50 -0.34 13.15 10.07
CA VAL A 50 0.66 14.22 10.29
C VAL A 50 1.32 14.64 8.98
N PHE A 51 1.74 13.67 8.16
CA PHE A 51 2.33 13.97 6.85
C PHE A 51 1.29 14.54 5.89
N SER A 52 0.08 13.99 5.88
CA SER A 52 -1.01 14.44 5.03
C SER A 52 -1.36 15.91 5.30
N ASN A 53 -1.47 16.29 6.57
CA ASN A 53 -1.75 17.67 6.97
C ASN A 53 -0.60 18.61 6.61
N LEU A 54 0.65 18.23 6.92
CA LEU A 54 1.84 19.03 6.60
C LEU A 54 1.98 19.28 5.09
N ILE A 55 1.82 18.22 4.29
CA ILE A 55 1.86 18.32 2.82
C ILE A 55 0.73 19.24 2.34
N SER A 56 -0.47 19.11 2.91
CA SER A 56 -1.61 19.93 2.51
C SER A 56 -1.38 21.42 2.79
N GLU A 57 -0.89 21.75 3.98
CA GLU A 57 -0.52 23.12 4.38
C GLU A 57 0.52 23.72 3.43
N LYS A 58 1.59 22.97 3.11
CA LYS A 58 2.67 23.46 2.23
C LYS A 58 2.23 23.64 0.79
N LEU A 59 1.33 22.79 0.29
CA LEU A 59 0.73 22.98 -1.02
C LEU A 59 -0.15 24.24 -1.06
N HIS A 60 -0.85 24.58 0.02
CA HIS A 60 -1.56 25.86 0.15
C HIS A 60 -0.60 27.06 0.17
N GLU A 61 0.57 26.94 0.79
CA GLU A 61 1.67 27.92 0.72
C GLU A 61 2.38 27.98 -0.63
N ASN A 62 1.87 27.28 -1.66
CA ASN A 62 2.41 27.24 -3.01
C ASN A 62 3.77 26.53 -3.18
N TRP A 63 4.10 25.61 -2.29
CA TRP A 63 5.26 24.73 -2.50
C TRP A 63 4.93 23.65 -3.55
N SER A 64 5.92 23.24 -4.34
CA SER A 64 5.78 22.09 -5.25
C SER A 64 5.95 20.76 -4.49
N PRO A 65 5.36 19.65 -4.96
CA PRO A 65 5.60 18.32 -4.39
C PRO A 65 7.08 17.93 -4.31
N GLU A 66 7.90 18.35 -5.26
CA GLU A 66 9.36 18.15 -5.25
C GLU A 66 10.03 18.96 -4.13
N GLN A 67 9.64 20.22 -3.95
CA GLN A 67 10.14 21.06 -2.85
C GLN A 67 9.78 20.46 -1.49
N ILE A 68 8.55 20.00 -1.31
CA ILE A 68 8.09 19.38 -0.07
C ILE A 68 8.86 18.08 0.20
N SER A 69 9.02 17.23 -0.81
CA SER A 69 9.78 15.98 -0.72
C SER A 69 11.23 16.24 -0.32
N ASN A 70 11.89 17.20 -0.98
CA ASN A 70 13.32 17.45 -0.83
C ASN A 70 13.67 18.27 0.42
N ALA A 71 12.82 19.20 0.85
CA ALA A 71 13.12 20.10 1.96
C ALA A 71 12.61 19.61 3.31
N LEU A 72 11.45 18.94 3.34
CA LEU A 72 10.76 18.59 4.59
C LEU A 72 10.81 17.10 4.90
N LEU A 73 10.86 16.27 3.87
CA LEU A 73 10.66 14.83 4.03
C LEU A 73 11.95 14.02 3.93
N ASN A 74 13.09 14.57 3.50
CA ASN A 74 14.43 13.95 3.51
C ASN A 74 14.38 12.41 3.36
N ASP A 75 13.87 11.93 2.21
CA ASP A 75 13.68 10.51 1.83
C ASP A 75 12.59 9.70 2.55
N LYS A 76 11.86 10.26 3.53
CA LYS A 76 10.70 9.59 4.15
C LYS A 76 9.56 9.39 3.15
N LEU A 77 9.39 10.33 2.23
CA LEU A 77 8.34 10.32 1.22
C LEU A 77 8.88 10.88 -0.09
N SER A 78 8.65 10.16 -1.18
CA SER A 78 9.02 10.66 -2.52
C SER A 78 7.96 11.63 -3.04
N PHE A 79 8.35 12.60 -3.85
CA PHE A 79 7.43 13.51 -4.56
C PHE A 79 6.38 12.74 -5.38
N LYS A 80 6.74 11.58 -5.96
CA LYS A 80 5.80 10.71 -6.69
C LYS A 80 4.68 10.18 -5.80
N THR A 81 4.98 9.91 -4.52
CA THR A 81 3.97 9.53 -3.53
C THR A 81 3.01 10.69 -3.23
N ILE A 82 3.54 11.92 -3.14
CA ILE A 82 2.73 13.13 -2.93
C ILE A 82 1.78 13.34 -4.11
N TYR A 83 2.27 13.29 -5.34
CA TYR A 83 1.42 13.36 -6.54
C TYR A 83 0.34 12.28 -6.54
N ASN A 84 0.70 11.03 -6.24
CA ASN A 84 -0.29 9.96 -6.15
C ASN A 84 -1.38 10.27 -5.11
N TRP A 85 -1.02 10.82 -3.94
CA TRP A 85 -2.00 11.22 -2.92
C TRP A 85 -2.93 12.35 -3.37
N ILE A 86 -2.42 13.28 -4.18
CA ILE A 86 -3.23 14.34 -4.79
C ILE A 86 -4.22 13.72 -5.80
N TYR A 87 -3.75 12.86 -6.72
CA TYR A 87 -4.60 12.26 -7.75
C TYR A 87 -5.72 11.39 -7.20
N ILE A 88 -5.44 10.62 -6.14
CA ILE A 88 -6.47 9.77 -5.49
C ILE A 88 -7.35 10.55 -4.51
N GLY A 89 -7.13 11.86 -4.33
CA GLY A 89 -7.92 12.70 -3.42
C GLY A 89 -7.72 12.38 -1.94
N LYS A 90 -6.53 11.88 -1.55
CA LYS A 90 -6.22 11.57 -0.14
C LYS A 90 -5.88 12.79 0.71
N LEU A 91 -5.49 13.89 0.09
CA LEU A 91 -5.19 15.15 0.77
C LEU A 91 -6.47 15.99 0.89
N LYS A 92 -6.74 16.51 2.09
CA LYS A 92 -7.93 17.34 2.33
C LYS A 92 -7.70 18.75 1.80
N GLY A 93 -8.69 19.30 1.09
CA GLY A 93 -8.67 20.71 0.67
C GLY A 93 -7.82 21.02 -0.56
N ILE A 94 -7.26 20.01 -1.23
CA ILE A 94 -6.46 20.18 -2.44
C ILE A 94 -7.23 19.73 -3.66
N SER A 95 -7.35 20.63 -4.63
CA SER A 95 -7.91 20.32 -5.95
C SER A 95 -6.79 20.29 -6.99
N LEU A 96 -6.88 19.39 -7.97
CA LEU A 96 -5.90 19.23 -9.05
C LEU A 96 -5.59 20.55 -9.78
N LEU A 97 -6.56 21.47 -9.79
CA LEU A 97 -6.47 22.80 -10.40
C LEU A 97 -5.39 23.71 -9.79
N GLN A 98 -4.89 23.41 -8.60
CA GLN A 98 -3.87 24.23 -7.93
C GLN A 98 -2.43 23.96 -8.42
N LEU A 99 -2.19 22.86 -9.15
CA LEU A 99 -0.85 22.48 -9.62
C LEU A 99 -0.48 23.11 -10.98
N ASP A 100 -1.44 23.32 -11.88
CA ASP A 100 -1.19 23.70 -13.29
C ASP A 100 -0.77 25.16 -13.52
N GLN A 101 -0.80 26.02 -12.50
CA GLN A 101 -0.57 27.46 -12.69
C GLN A 101 0.91 27.89 -12.66
N LYS A 102 1.87 27.01 -12.35
CA LYS A 102 3.21 27.46 -11.91
C LYS A 102 4.43 26.86 -12.64
N CYS A 103 4.24 26.01 -13.65
CA CYS A 103 5.32 25.59 -14.56
C CYS A 103 5.76 26.67 -15.58
N LYS A 104 5.41 27.94 -15.37
CA LYS A 104 5.89 29.07 -16.17
C LYS A 104 6.83 29.91 -15.30
N LYS A 105 8.13 29.62 -15.37
CA LYS A 105 9.20 30.60 -15.21
C LYS A 105 9.97 30.66 -16.51
#